data_AF-A0A7C1W8W1-F1
#
_entry.id   AF-A0A7C1W8W1-F1
#
_cell.length_a   1.000
_cell.length_b   1.000
_cell.length_c   1.000
_cell.angle_alpha   90.00
_cell.angle_beta   90.00
_cell.angle_gamma   90.00
#
_symmetry.space_group_name_H-M   'P 1'
#
loop_
_entity.id
_entity.type
_entity.pdbx_description
1 polymer ?
#
loop_
_entity_poly.entity_id
_entity_poly.type
_entity_poly.pdbx_seq_one_letter_code
_entity_poly.pdbx_strand_id
1 'polypeptide(L)'
;MKKFALLIVLMILAMACISEKQETPQKPPLPPNGTPSVTTPSQTTPASTPPTTPALTTTPPTTPKKTPKKFLGEVLNPICSDGVWALYALPDDDSIKHKLFDDGDIFVHEFEMEDAVTQAWLTKEFKQIKTIVKDENEVYCIDTSAFINPTETYSPEKYENLYIEKETTYTTPTGKTVEVFIVSDGKDELWFSNEVPFSIVKVIVDGELAMSLIDFGFDAERKISREEGENCVSM
;
A
#
# COMPACT_ATOMS: atom_id res chain seq x y z
N MET A 1 -14.99 -18.86 -3.34
CA MET A 1 -15.83 -17.66 -3.59
C MET A 1 -15.90 -16.70 -2.41
N LYS A 2 -16.33 -17.10 -1.19
CA LYS A 2 -16.41 -16.18 -0.03
C LYS A 2 -15.07 -15.51 0.34
N LYS A 3 -13.97 -16.28 0.38
CA LYS A 3 -12.62 -15.74 0.63
C LYS A 3 -12.16 -14.71 -0.42
N PHE A 4 -12.57 -14.88 -1.68
CA PHE A 4 -12.20 -13.99 -2.80
C PHE A 4 -12.95 -12.64 -2.75
N ALA A 5 -14.25 -12.69 -2.42
CA ALA A 5 -15.04 -11.48 -2.20
C ALA A 5 -14.52 -10.68 -0.99
N LEU A 6 -14.18 -11.37 0.11
CA LEU A 6 -13.59 -10.75 1.30
C LEU A 6 -12.23 -10.12 1.00
N LEU A 7 -11.41 -10.73 0.14
CA LEU A 7 -10.09 -10.22 -0.22
C LEU A 7 -10.15 -8.98 -1.13
N ILE A 8 -11.06 -8.97 -2.09
CA ILE A 8 -11.38 -7.78 -2.88
C ILE A 8 -11.89 -6.66 -1.97
N VAL A 9 -12.77 -7.00 -1.03
CA VAL A 9 -13.27 -6.04 -0.03
C VAL A 9 -12.15 -5.55 0.88
N LEU A 10 -11.21 -6.40 1.31
CA LEU A 10 -10.04 -6.02 2.12
C LEU A 10 -9.03 -5.15 1.36
N MET A 11 -8.79 -5.42 0.08
CA MET A 11 -8.02 -4.55 -0.81
C MET A 11 -8.71 -3.18 -0.95
N ILE A 12 -10.02 -3.15 -1.20
CA ILE A 12 -10.81 -1.92 -1.28
C ILE A 12 -10.78 -1.16 0.05
N LEU A 13 -10.86 -1.85 1.19
CA LEU A 13 -10.87 -1.29 2.54
C LEU A 13 -9.56 -0.59 2.91
N ALA A 14 -8.44 -1.28 2.74
CA ALA A 14 -7.13 -0.74 3.05
C ALA A 14 -6.78 0.48 2.17
N MET A 15 -7.38 0.57 0.97
CA MET A 15 -7.14 1.69 0.06
C MET A 15 -8.19 2.80 0.16
N ALA A 16 -9.41 2.53 0.63
CA ALA A 16 -10.45 3.53 0.89
C ALA A 16 -10.15 4.43 2.10
N CYS A 17 -9.29 3.99 3.03
CA CYS A 17 -8.81 4.82 4.15
C CYS A 17 -7.96 6.03 3.71
N ILE A 18 -7.63 6.16 2.44
CA ILE A 18 -6.71 7.18 1.90
C ILE A 18 -7.46 8.33 1.19
N SER A 19 -8.78 8.19 0.97
CA SER A 19 -9.57 9.20 0.25
C SER A 19 -10.07 10.37 1.13
N GLU A 20 -9.59 10.51 2.37
CA GLU A 20 -9.78 11.75 3.14
C GLU A 20 -8.76 12.81 2.72
N LYS A 21 -9.17 13.63 1.75
CA LYS A 21 -8.65 14.97 1.40
C LYS A 21 -7.17 15.23 1.77
N GLN A 22 -6.29 15.05 0.79
CA GLN A 22 -5.10 15.91 0.71
C GLN A 22 -5.56 17.35 0.44
N GLU A 23 -5.67 18.18 1.47
CA GLU A 23 -5.55 19.61 1.29
C GLU A 23 -4.12 19.91 0.84
N THR A 24 -3.97 20.20 -0.45
CA THR A 24 -2.71 20.62 -1.06
C THR A 24 -2.02 21.67 -0.18
N PRO A 25 -0.78 21.45 0.30
CA PRO A 25 -0.06 22.46 1.05
C PRO A 25 0.16 23.69 0.16
N GLN A 26 -0.38 24.84 0.55
CA GLN A 26 -0.05 26.11 -0.10
C GLN A 26 1.45 26.34 -0.02
N LYS A 27 2.10 26.40 -1.20
CA LYS A 27 3.51 26.73 -1.36
C LYS A 27 3.81 28.09 -0.72
N PRO A 28 4.73 28.20 0.26
CA PRO A 28 5.17 29.49 0.78
C PRO A 28 5.86 30.32 -0.32
N PRO A 29 5.69 31.64 -0.35
CA PRO A 29 6.36 32.50 -1.32
C PRO A 29 7.88 32.46 -1.13
N LEU A 30 8.61 32.40 -2.26
CA LEU A 30 10.08 32.41 -2.27
C LEU A 30 10.64 33.72 -1.68
N PRO A 31 11.69 33.65 -0.84
CA PRO A 31 12.43 34.84 -0.44
C PRO A 31 13.30 35.37 -1.60
N PRO A 32 13.54 36.69 -1.65
CA PRO A 32 14.32 37.31 -2.71
C PRO A 32 15.82 37.00 -2.59
N ASN A 33 16.39 36.76 -3.77
CA ASN A 33 17.81 36.57 -4.07
C ASN A 33 18.71 37.60 -3.37
N GLY A 34 19.76 37.12 -2.69
CA GLY A 34 20.85 37.97 -2.26
C GLY A 34 21.91 37.25 -1.44
N THR A 35 22.99 36.81 -2.08
CA THR A 35 24.33 36.85 -1.47
C THR A 35 25.38 36.84 -2.59
N PRO A 36 26.49 37.56 -2.40
CA PRO A 36 27.69 36.81 -2.03
C PRO A 36 28.53 37.53 -0.97
N SER A 37 28.99 36.79 0.04
CA SER A 37 30.10 37.22 0.89
C SER A 37 30.78 35.98 1.46
N VAL A 38 31.98 35.66 0.97
CA VAL A 38 33.31 35.94 1.56
C VAL A 38 33.82 34.76 2.38
N THR A 39 34.97 34.28 1.92
CA THR A 39 35.78 33.14 2.35
C THR A 39 36.57 33.42 3.65
N THR A 40 37.03 32.34 4.30
CA THR A 40 38.31 32.18 5.08
C THR A 40 38.16 32.16 6.63
N PRO A 41 39.04 31.49 7.42
CA PRO A 41 39.58 30.12 7.37
C PRO A 41 39.38 29.32 8.70
N SER A 42 39.84 28.06 8.69
CA SER A 42 39.93 27.09 9.79
C SER A 42 40.73 27.55 11.02
N GLN A 43 40.28 27.12 12.21
CA GLN A 43 41.07 27.04 13.43
C GLN A 43 40.99 25.64 14.05
N THR A 44 42.16 25.09 14.34
CA THR A 44 42.45 23.82 15.02
C THR A 44 42.52 24.04 16.54
N THR A 45 42.50 22.94 17.31
CA THR A 45 43.08 22.69 18.67
C THR A 45 42.03 22.52 19.79
N PRO A 46 42.31 21.80 20.90
CA PRO A 46 42.87 20.45 21.10
C PRO A 46 41.93 19.50 21.88
N ALA A 47 42.35 18.24 22.01
CA ALA A 47 41.74 17.21 22.84
C ALA A 47 41.74 17.56 24.34
N SER A 48 40.60 17.33 25.01
CA SER A 48 40.49 17.31 26.47
C SER A 48 39.90 15.98 26.96
N THR A 49 40.40 15.60 28.12
CA THR A 49 40.39 14.32 28.85
C THR A 49 38.98 13.79 29.19
N PRO A 50 38.79 12.45 29.28
CA PRO A 50 37.50 11.86 29.66
C PRO A 50 37.15 12.08 31.15
N PRO A 51 35.88 12.40 31.48
CA PRO A 51 35.41 12.38 32.86
C PRO A 51 35.00 10.96 33.29
N THR A 52 35.43 10.60 34.49
CA THR A 52 35.12 9.35 35.21
C THR A 52 33.61 9.17 35.42
N THR A 53 33.11 8.01 35.02
CA THR A 53 31.72 7.55 35.16
C THR A 53 31.35 7.29 36.63
N PRO A 54 30.26 7.89 37.17
CA PRO A 54 29.63 7.43 38.40
C PRO A 54 28.83 6.15 38.14
N ALA A 55 28.94 5.17 39.04
CA ALA A 55 28.17 3.93 38.98
C ALA A 55 26.66 4.23 39.07
N LEU A 56 25.92 3.90 38.01
CA LEU A 56 24.46 3.91 38.01
C LEU A 56 23.94 2.64 38.72
N THR A 57 23.22 2.85 39.82
CA THR A 57 22.37 1.83 40.44
C THR A 57 21.21 1.53 39.51
N THR A 58 21.21 0.36 38.88
CA THR A 58 20.13 -0.12 38.00
C THR A 58 18.93 -0.58 38.84
N THR A 59 17.88 0.24 38.87
CA THR A 59 16.53 -0.25 39.15
C THR A 59 16.04 -1.12 37.98
N PRO A 60 15.30 -2.22 38.25
CA PRO A 60 14.72 -3.04 37.19
C PRO A 60 13.83 -2.18 36.29
N PRO A 61 13.94 -2.28 34.96
CA PRO A 61 13.08 -1.53 34.05
C PRO A 61 11.65 -2.06 34.20
N THR A 62 10.78 -1.26 34.80
CA THR A 62 9.32 -1.44 34.66
C THR A 62 8.99 -1.31 33.19
N THR A 63 8.64 -2.44 32.56
CA THR A 63 8.20 -2.49 31.17
C THR A 63 7.01 -1.53 31.03
N PRO A 64 7.11 -0.48 30.19
CA PRO A 64 5.99 0.42 29.97
C PRO A 64 4.85 -0.41 29.37
N LYS A 65 3.70 -0.41 30.03
CA LYS A 65 2.48 -0.98 29.50
C LYS A 65 2.13 -0.16 28.25
N LYS A 66 2.46 -0.66 27.05
CA LYS A 66 2.17 0.01 25.78
C LYS A 66 0.65 0.19 25.69
N THR A 67 0.20 1.43 25.80
CA THR A 67 -1.18 1.79 25.48
C THR A 67 -1.37 1.59 23.97
N PRO A 68 -2.32 0.76 23.52
CA PRO A 68 -2.58 0.60 22.09
C PRO A 68 -2.93 1.96 21.49
N LYS A 69 -2.18 2.38 20.48
CA LYS A 69 -2.51 3.58 19.70
C LYS A 69 -3.66 3.19 18.77
N LYS A 70 -4.78 3.91 18.88
CA LYS A 70 -5.90 3.76 17.96
C LYS A 70 -5.40 4.05 16.54
N PHE A 71 -5.75 3.19 15.60
CA PHE A 71 -5.43 3.37 14.19
C PHE A 71 -6.31 4.52 13.65
N LEU A 72 -5.81 5.77 13.72
CA LEU A 72 -6.43 6.91 13.05
C LEU A 72 -5.77 7.06 11.68
N GLY A 73 -6.56 7.34 10.64
CA GLY A 73 -6.17 7.34 9.21
C GLY A 73 -4.96 8.20 8.82
N GLU A 74 -4.39 9.00 9.73
CA GLU A 74 -3.15 9.75 9.52
C GLU A 74 -1.93 8.86 9.24
N VAL A 75 -1.97 7.57 9.58
CA VAL A 75 -0.81 6.67 9.48
C VAL A 75 -0.59 6.14 8.05
N LEU A 76 -1.58 6.22 7.16
CA LEU A 76 -1.48 5.68 5.80
C LEU A 76 -1.45 6.81 4.76
N ASN A 77 -0.24 7.27 4.41
CA ASN A 77 -0.02 8.03 3.17
C ASN A 77 0.69 7.10 2.19
N PRO A 78 -0.04 6.30 1.39
CA PRO A 78 0.58 5.44 0.41
C PRO A 78 1.37 6.25 -0.61
N ILE A 79 2.39 5.62 -1.18
CA ILE A 79 3.04 6.12 -2.37
C ILE A 79 2.09 5.84 -3.55
N CYS A 80 1.21 6.79 -3.84
CA CYS A 80 0.36 6.81 -5.03
C CYS A 80 0.89 7.89 -5.96
N SER A 81 1.76 7.50 -6.89
CA SER A 81 2.19 8.34 -8.00
C SER A 81 2.01 7.58 -9.30
N ASP A 82 1.82 8.29 -10.40
CA ASP A 82 1.67 7.69 -11.72
C ASP A 82 2.81 6.70 -12.02
N GLY A 83 2.45 5.52 -12.56
CA GLY A 83 3.40 4.49 -12.97
C GLY A 83 3.88 3.56 -11.86
N VAL A 84 3.33 3.69 -10.65
CA VAL A 84 3.62 2.81 -9.53
C VAL A 84 2.82 1.51 -9.64
N TRP A 85 3.42 0.39 -9.21
CA TRP A 85 2.77 -0.91 -9.20
C TRP A 85 3.12 -1.77 -7.98
N ALA A 86 2.22 -2.71 -7.66
CA ALA A 86 2.43 -3.77 -6.67
C ALA A 86 1.93 -5.12 -7.18
N LEU A 87 2.68 -6.19 -6.89
CA LEU A 87 2.33 -7.57 -7.22
C LEU A 87 2.02 -8.35 -5.95
N TYR A 88 0.86 -8.99 -5.92
CA TYR A 88 0.37 -9.80 -4.81
C TYR A 88 0.18 -11.26 -5.23
N ALA A 89 0.38 -12.18 -4.29
CA ALA A 89 0.03 -13.59 -4.44
C ALA A 89 -1.05 -13.98 -3.44
N LEU A 90 -1.88 -14.94 -3.86
CA LEU A 90 -2.82 -15.68 -3.02
C LEU A 90 -2.22 -17.05 -2.68
N PRO A 91 -2.35 -17.53 -1.44
CA PRO A 91 -1.62 -18.72 -0.96
C PRO A 91 -2.03 -20.04 -1.61
N ASP A 92 -3.26 -20.13 -2.10
CA ASP A 92 -3.80 -21.37 -2.68
C ASP A 92 -3.69 -21.40 -4.21
N ASP A 93 -3.15 -20.34 -4.83
CA ASP A 93 -3.14 -20.20 -6.27
C ASP A 93 -1.94 -19.40 -6.79
N ASP A 94 -0.81 -20.09 -6.94
CA ASP A 94 0.40 -19.55 -7.57
C ASP A 94 0.19 -19.18 -9.06
N SER A 95 -0.90 -19.64 -9.68
CA SER A 95 -1.22 -19.34 -11.08
C SER A 95 -1.83 -17.95 -11.25
N ILE A 96 -2.52 -17.44 -10.22
CA ILE A 96 -3.18 -16.13 -10.28
C ILE A 96 -2.33 -15.08 -9.55
N LYS A 97 -1.64 -14.27 -10.36
CA LYS A 97 -0.87 -13.11 -9.91
C LYS A 97 -1.68 -11.84 -10.08
N HIS A 98 -1.86 -11.10 -8.99
CA HIS A 98 -2.59 -9.84 -8.99
C HIS A 98 -1.60 -8.67 -9.05
N LYS A 99 -1.64 -7.89 -10.11
CA LYS A 99 -0.89 -6.63 -10.23
C LYS A 99 -1.85 -5.47 -10.08
N LEU A 100 -1.48 -4.49 -9.28
CA LEU A 100 -2.20 -3.24 -9.15
C LEU A 100 -1.32 -2.11 -9.66
N PHE A 101 -1.88 -1.26 -10.51
CA PHE A 101 -1.19 -0.11 -11.09
C PHE A 101 -1.93 1.19 -10.73
N ASP A 102 -1.16 2.25 -10.49
CA ASP A 102 -1.66 3.62 -10.48
C ASP A 102 -1.43 4.26 -11.86
N ASP A 103 -2.51 4.51 -12.59
CA ASP A 103 -2.50 5.12 -13.93
C ASP A 103 -2.99 6.58 -13.90
N GLY A 104 -2.66 7.29 -12.81
CA GLY A 104 -2.92 8.71 -12.63
C GLY A 104 -4.35 9.03 -12.22
N ASP A 105 -5.31 8.89 -13.13
CA ASP A 105 -6.73 9.16 -12.86
C ASP A 105 -7.52 7.92 -12.43
N ILE A 106 -6.98 6.73 -12.68
CA ILE A 106 -7.59 5.45 -12.32
C ILE A 106 -6.60 4.52 -11.61
N PHE A 107 -7.13 3.47 -10.99
CA PHE A 107 -6.37 2.28 -10.63
C PHE A 107 -6.68 1.15 -11.61
N VAL A 108 -5.68 0.35 -11.94
CA VAL A 108 -5.83 -0.82 -12.80
C VAL A 108 -5.43 -2.05 -12.03
N HIS A 109 -6.40 -2.91 -11.74
CA HIS A 109 -6.16 -4.23 -11.17
C HIS A 109 -6.11 -5.26 -12.29
N GLU A 110 -4.91 -5.77 -12.57
CA GLU A 110 -4.65 -6.80 -13.58
C GLU A 110 -4.47 -8.16 -12.89
N PHE A 111 -5.09 -9.18 -13.45
CA PHE A 111 -4.85 -10.57 -13.05
C PHE A 111 -4.94 -11.50 -14.25
N GLU A 112 -4.18 -12.58 -14.19
CA GLU A 112 -4.05 -13.55 -15.27
C GLU A 112 -4.79 -14.83 -14.88
N MET A 113 -5.56 -15.39 -15.81
CA MET A 113 -6.26 -16.66 -15.65
C MET A 113 -5.96 -17.53 -16.87
N GLU A 114 -5.23 -18.62 -16.68
CA GLU A 114 -4.79 -19.58 -17.72
C GLU A 114 -4.32 -18.90 -19.03
N ASP A 115 -5.24 -18.66 -19.97
CA ASP A 115 -4.96 -18.12 -21.31
C ASP A 115 -5.44 -16.67 -21.52
N ALA A 116 -6.04 -16.04 -20.51
CA ALA A 116 -6.59 -14.69 -20.60
C ALA A 116 -6.02 -13.74 -19.54
N VAL A 117 -5.92 -12.47 -19.91
CA VAL A 117 -5.61 -11.37 -18.99
C VAL A 117 -6.89 -10.60 -18.72
N THR A 118 -7.19 -10.34 -17.46
CA THR A 118 -8.31 -9.49 -17.07
C THR A 118 -7.79 -8.23 -16.37
N GLN A 119 -8.36 -7.09 -16.71
CA GLN A 119 -8.18 -5.84 -16.00
C GLN A 119 -9.52 -5.32 -15.47
N ALA A 120 -9.54 -4.92 -14.20
CA ALA A 120 -10.58 -4.07 -13.64
C ALA A 120 -10.03 -2.65 -13.50
N TRP A 121 -10.68 -1.70 -14.16
CA TRP A 121 -10.36 -0.28 -14.03
C TRP A 121 -11.24 0.32 -12.95
N LEU A 122 -10.64 1.04 -12.02
CA LEU A 122 -11.30 1.56 -10.83
C LEU A 122 -11.06 3.06 -10.71
N THR A 123 -12.04 3.81 -10.20
CA THR A 123 -11.82 5.20 -9.76
C THR A 123 -10.85 5.23 -8.58
N LYS A 124 -10.41 6.43 -8.18
CA LYS A 124 -9.60 6.60 -6.96
C LYS A 124 -10.34 6.22 -5.68
N GLU A 125 -11.67 6.21 -5.71
CA GLU A 125 -12.55 5.66 -4.67
C GLU A 125 -12.83 4.16 -4.85
N PHE A 126 -12.05 3.47 -5.68
CA PHE A 126 -12.14 2.04 -5.96
C PHE A 126 -13.50 1.59 -6.54
N LYS A 127 -14.21 2.51 -7.20
CA LYS A 127 -15.43 2.15 -7.92
C LYS A 127 -15.06 1.61 -9.28
N GLN A 128 -15.55 0.41 -9.60
CA GLN A 128 -15.30 -0.20 -10.89
C GLN A 128 -15.92 0.63 -12.02
N ILE A 129 -15.07 1.01 -12.97
CA ILE A 129 -15.40 1.78 -14.18
C ILE A 129 -15.66 0.81 -15.34
N LYS A 130 -14.78 -0.20 -15.49
CA LYS A 130 -14.80 -1.14 -16.61
C LYS A 130 -14.10 -2.44 -16.22
N THR A 131 -14.51 -3.55 -16.84
CA THR A 131 -13.71 -4.77 -16.91
C THR A 131 -13.34 -5.04 -18.35
N ILE A 132 -12.08 -5.35 -18.54
CA ILE A 132 -11.48 -5.62 -19.84
C ILE A 132 -10.87 -7.01 -19.79
N VAL A 133 -11.14 -7.83 -20.80
CA VAL A 133 -10.51 -9.14 -20.95
C VAL A 133 -9.77 -9.16 -22.26
N LYS A 134 -8.52 -9.62 -22.22
CA LYS A 134 -7.71 -9.91 -23.39
C LYS A 134 -7.54 -11.42 -23.48
N ASP A 135 -8.09 -11.99 -24.52
CA ASP A 135 -7.96 -13.41 -24.86
C ASP A 135 -7.28 -13.49 -26.22
N GLU A 136 -6.20 -14.27 -26.31
CA GLU A 136 -5.25 -14.27 -27.42
C GLU A 136 -4.79 -12.85 -27.83
N ASN A 137 -5.39 -12.27 -28.87
CA ASN A 137 -5.10 -10.93 -29.39
C ASN A 137 -6.34 -10.03 -29.47
N GLU A 138 -7.48 -10.48 -28.95
CA GLU A 138 -8.71 -9.70 -28.95
C GLU A 138 -8.97 -9.14 -27.56
N VAL A 139 -9.44 -7.88 -27.50
CA VAL A 139 -9.67 -7.16 -26.24
C VAL A 139 -11.14 -6.76 -26.16
N TYR A 140 -11.81 -7.24 -25.13
CA TYR A 140 -13.25 -7.08 -24.94
C TYR A 140 -13.55 -6.24 -23.70
N CYS A 141 -14.54 -5.35 -23.80
CA CYS A 141 -15.14 -4.73 -22.64
C CYS A 141 -16.30 -5.61 -22.16
N ILE A 142 -16.25 -6.06 -20.92
CA ILE A 142 -17.37 -6.78 -20.30
C ILE A 142 -18.23 -5.76 -19.56
N ASP A 143 -19.56 -5.81 -19.77
CA ASP A 143 -20.49 -5.06 -18.93
C ASP A 143 -20.49 -5.65 -17.52
N THR A 144 -19.87 -4.90 -16.61
CA THR A 144 -19.65 -5.30 -15.21
C THR A 144 -20.89 -5.21 -14.36
N SER A 145 -21.99 -4.63 -14.86
CA SER A 145 -23.28 -4.64 -14.17
C SER A 145 -23.76 -6.07 -13.88
N ALA A 146 -23.27 -7.07 -14.62
CA ALA A 146 -23.61 -8.47 -14.44
C ALA A 146 -22.78 -9.22 -13.39
N PHE A 147 -21.58 -8.75 -13.03
CA PHE A 147 -20.59 -9.60 -12.34
C PHE A 147 -20.25 -9.22 -10.90
N ILE A 148 -20.40 -7.96 -10.47
CA ILE A 148 -19.91 -7.55 -9.16
C ILE A 148 -20.88 -6.57 -8.48
N ASN A 149 -21.82 -7.11 -7.71
CA ASN A 149 -22.27 -6.43 -6.49
C ASN A 149 -21.41 -7.01 -5.36
N PRO A 150 -20.44 -6.27 -4.79
CA PRO A 150 -19.77 -6.74 -3.59
C PRO A 150 -20.86 -6.94 -2.53
N THR A 151 -21.21 -8.20 -2.26
CA THR A 151 -22.34 -8.55 -1.40
C THR A 151 -21.99 -8.30 0.07
N GLU A 152 -20.72 -8.07 0.37
CA GLU A 152 -20.27 -7.58 1.66
C GLU A 152 -20.19 -6.06 1.61
N THR A 153 -21.27 -5.45 2.07
CA THR A 153 -21.33 -4.02 2.33
C THR A 153 -20.25 -3.69 3.36
N TYR A 154 -19.33 -2.81 2.97
CA TYR A 154 -18.42 -2.11 3.87
C TYR A 154 -19.11 -1.77 5.20
N SER A 155 -18.59 -2.33 6.31
CA SER A 155 -18.97 -1.92 7.66
C SER A 155 -17.74 -1.28 8.30
N PRO A 156 -17.61 0.07 8.26
CA PRO A 156 -16.51 0.79 8.91
C PRO A 156 -16.34 0.37 10.37
N GLU A 157 -17.46 0.07 11.04
CA GLU A 157 -17.54 -0.38 12.43
C GLU A 157 -16.67 -1.62 12.71
N LYS A 158 -16.45 -2.50 11.71
CA LYS A 158 -15.55 -3.67 11.83
C LYS A 158 -14.09 -3.25 12.03
N TYR A 159 -13.71 -2.09 11.50
CA TYR A 159 -12.32 -1.62 11.45
C TYR A 159 -12.05 -0.45 12.42
N GLU A 160 -13.09 0.16 13.01
CA GLU A 160 -12.96 1.26 13.98
C GLU A 160 -12.24 0.88 15.29
N ASN A 161 -12.20 -0.42 15.61
CA ASN A 161 -11.57 -0.95 16.82
C ASN A 161 -10.16 -1.48 16.60
N LEU A 162 -9.62 -1.29 15.40
CA LEU A 162 -8.27 -1.71 15.08
C LEU A 162 -7.23 -0.85 15.81
N TYR A 163 -6.26 -1.52 16.41
CA TYR A 163 -5.13 -0.89 17.06
C TYR A 163 -3.84 -1.37 16.41
N ILE A 164 -2.82 -0.51 16.45
CA ILE A 164 -1.47 -0.92 16.08
C ILE A 164 -0.98 -1.87 17.16
N GLU A 165 -0.85 -3.14 16.82
CA GLU A 165 -0.33 -4.16 17.71
C GLU A 165 1.18 -4.08 17.80
N LYS A 166 1.84 -3.97 16.64
CA LYS A 166 3.29 -4.08 16.53
C LYS A 166 3.84 -3.34 15.32
N GLU A 167 5.06 -2.82 15.46
CA GLU A 167 5.90 -2.33 14.36
C GLU A 167 7.03 -3.34 14.13
N THR A 168 7.30 -3.69 12.87
CA THR A 168 8.33 -4.66 12.49
C THR A 168 8.80 -4.44 11.05
N THR A 169 9.45 -5.42 10.44
CA THR A 169 9.87 -5.38 9.03
C THR A 169 9.22 -6.51 8.26
N TYR A 170 8.96 -6.28 6.98
CA TYR A 170 8.51 -7.27 6.04
C TYR A 170 9.51 -7.37 4.88
N THR A 171 9.95 -8.59 4.59
CA THR A 171 10.83 -8.88 3.45
C THR A 171 10.02 -9.62 2.39
N THR A 172 9.89 -8.97 1.23
CA THR A 172 9.27 -9.57 0.04
C THR A 172 10.07 -10.79 -0.45
N PRO A 173 9.44 -11.73 -1.17
CA PRO A 173 10.12 -12.81 -1.87
C PRO A 173 11.22 -12.37 -2.84
N THR A 174 11.14 -11.15 -3.39
CA THR A 174 12.21 -10.58 -4.24
C THR A 174 13.38 -9.99 -3.45
N GLY A 175 13.30 -9.97 -2.11
CA GLY A 175 14.36 -9.54 -1.20
C GLY A 175 14.28 -8.07 -0.77
N LYS A 176 13.32 -7.28 -1.27
CA LYS A 176 13.06 -5.91 -0.79
C LYS A 176 12.49 -5.97 0.62
N THR A 177 12.97 -5.08 1.50
CA THR A 177 12.54 -5.00 2.89
C THR A 177 11.97 -3.62 3.18
N VAL A 178 10.86 -3.58 3.92
CA VAL A 178 10.17 -2.35 4.33
C VAL A 178 9.76 -2.42 5.80
N GLU A 179 9.66 -1.26 6.45
CA GLU A 179 9.06 -1.12 7.77
C GLU A 179 7.55 -1.27 7.67
N VAL A 180 6.96 -1.99 8.62
CA VAL A 180 5.53 -2.28 8.66
C VAL A 180 4.94 -2.07 10.04
N PHE A 181 3.67 -1.71 10.06
CA PHE A 181 2.83 -1.79 11.24
C PHE A 181 1.75 -2.85 11.03
N ILE A 182 1.53 -3.63 12.07
CA ILE A 182 0.56 -4.72 12.12
C ILE A 182 -0.63 -4.23 12.91
N VAL A 183 -1.78 -4.41 12.31
CA VAL A 183 -3.07 -4.08 12.86
C VAL A 183 -3.86 -5.38 12.96
N SER A 184 -4.35 -5.71 14.16
CA SER A 184 -5.01 -6.98 14.42
C SER A 184 -6.20 -6.84 15.35
N ASP A 185 -7.18 -7.72 15.20
CA ASP A 185 -8.27 -7.96 16.15
C ASP A 185 -8.08 -9.25 16.98
N GLY A 186 -6.89 -9.87 16.87
CA GLY A 186 -6.52 -11.14 17.50
C GLY A 186 -6.76 -12.38 16.64
N LYS A 187 -7.46 -12.27 15.50
CA LYS A 187 -7.66 -13.36 14.52
C LYS A 187 -7.19 -12.98 13.13
N ASP A 188 -7.53 -11.78 12.72
CA ASP A 188 -7.15 -11.20 11.45
C ASP A 188 -5.96 -10.27 11.66
N GLU A 189 -5.04 -10.23 10.69
CA GLU A 189 -3.92 -9.29 10.69
C GLU A 189 -3.84 -8.56 9.35
N LEU A 190 -3.71 -7.24 9.42
CA LEU A 190 -3.40 -6.38 8.29
C LEU A 190 -2.04 -5.76 8.51
N TRP A 191 -1.15 -6.00 7.57
CA TRP A 191 0.22 -5.50 7.62
C TRP A 191 0.37 -4.41 6.60
N PHE A 192 0.78 -3.25 7.08
CA PHE A 192 0.85 -2.05 6.28
C PHE A 192 2.23 -1.42 6.28
N SER A 193 2.60 -0.77 5.18
CA SER A 193 3.82 0.04 5.06
C SER A 193 3.52 1.31 4.27
N ASN A 194 4.15 2.43 4.64
CA ASN A 194 4.10 3.65 3.82
C ASN A 194 5.17 3.66 2.72
N GLU A 195 6.04 2.65 2.69
CA GLU A 195 7.11 2.53 1.69
C GLU A 195 6.69 1.73 0.46
N VAL A 196 5.50 1.12 0.50
CA VAL A 196 4.96 0.33 -0.61
C VAL A 196 3.74 1.02 -1.22
N PRO A 197 3.48 0.77 -2.50
CA PRO A 197 2.26 1.22 -3.14
C PRO A 197 1.05 0.60 -2.47
N PHE A 198 -0.04 1.37 -2.37
CA PHE A 198 -1.32 0.92 -1.77
C PHE A 198 -1.23 0.48 -0.30
N SER A 199 -0.07 0.68 0.31
CA SER A 199 0.26 0.44 1.70
C SER A 199 0.05 -0.96 2.28
N ILE A 200 -0.47 -1.95 1.56
CA ILE A 200 -0.65 -3.31 2.08
C ILE A 200 0.53 -4.18 1.69
N VAL A 201 1.12 -4.88 2.66
CA VAL A 201 2.16 -5.88 2.38
C VAL A 201 1.72 -7.31 2.66
N LYS A 202 0.76 -7.54 3.56
CA LYS A 202 0.31 -8.87 3.96
C LYS A 202 -1.05 -8.82 4.63
N VAL A 203 -1.88 -9.82 4.38
CA VAL A 203 -3.20 -10.00 4.98
C VAL A 203 -3.32 -11.43 5.49
N ILE A 204 -3.74 -11.56 6.76
CA ILE A 204 -4.08 -12.82 7.42
C ILE A 204 -5.55 -12.76 7.80
N VAL A 205 -6.32 -13.81 7.49
CA VAL A 205 -7.73 -13.94 7.85
C VAL A 205 -7.93 -15.26 8.56
N ASP A 206 -8.56 -15.23 9.74
CA ASP A 206 -8.75 -16.41 10.59
C ASP A 206 -7.44 -17.19 10.86
N GLY A 207 -6.31 -16.47 10.99
CA GLY A 207 -4.98 -17.05 11.18
C GLY A 207 -4.33 -17.67 9.93
N GLU A 208 -5.00 -17.68 8.78
CA GLU A 208 -4.46 -18.16 7.51
C GLU A 208 -3.95 -16.99 6.66
N LEU A 209 -2.81 -17.17 5.98
CA LEU A 209 -2.38 -16.21 4.96
C LEU A 209 -3.51 -16.09 3.94
N ALA A 210 -3.89 -14.86 3.59
CA ALA A 210 -4.86 -14.60 2.55
C ALA A 210 -4.19 -13.90 1.37
N MET A 211 -3.23 -13.01 1.63
CA MET A 211 -2.48 -12.29 0.61
C MET A 211 -1.10 -11.89 1.12
N SER A 212 -0.12 -11.85 0.22
CA SER A 212 1.19 -11.28 0.50
C SER A 212 1.73 -10.52 -0.71
N LEU A 213 2.38 -9.38 -0.45
CA LEU A 213 3.12 -8.61 -1.44
C LEU A 213 4.37 -9.39 -1.85
N ILE A 214 4.45 -9.66 -3.15
CA ILE A 214 5.56 -10.36 -3.79
C ILE A 214 6.64 -9.37 -4.23
N ASP A 215 6.23 -8.27 -4.84
CA ASP A 215 7.14 -7.23 -5.32
C ASP A 215 6.40 -5.91 -5.54
N PHE A 216 7.15 -4.81 -5.65
CA PHE A 216 6.61 -3.49 -5.94
C PHE A 216 7.67 -2.61 -6.60
N GLY A 217 7.25 -1.56 -7.29
CA GLY A 217 8.18 -0.58 -7.81
C GLY A 217 7.57 0.39 -8.80
N PHE A 218 8.44 0.84 -9.68
CA PHE A 218 8.15 1.71 -10.80
C PHE A 218 8.45 0.92 -12.08
N ASP A 219 7.87 1.31 -13.21
CA ASP A 219 8.22 0.78 -14.55
C ASP A 219 7.75 -0.66 -14.87
N ALA A 220 6.72 -1.19 -14.21
CA ALA A 220 6.06 -2.40 -14.73
C ALA A 220 5.14 -2.05 -15.91
N GLU A 221 5.19 -2.88 -16.95
CA GLU A 221 4.27 -2.79 -18.07
C GLU A 221 2.99 -3.60 -17.80
N ARG A 222 1.85 -2.99 -18.14
CA ARG A 222 0.56 -3.67 -18.20
C ARG A 222 0.50 -4.59 -19.41
N LYS A 223 -0.19 -5.72 -19.30
CA LYS A 223 -0.44 -6.64 -20.42
C LYS A 223 -1.55 -6.15 -21.35
N ILE A 224 -2.47 -5.35 -20.82
CA ILE A 224 -3.45 -4.58 -21.59
C ILE A 224 -3.13 -3.09 -21.38
N SER A 225 -2.75 -2.42 -22.46
CA SER A 225 -2.45 -1.00 -22.44
C SER A 225 -3.71 -0.16 -22.20
N ARG A 226 -3.52 1.10 -21.80
CA ARG A 226 -4.62 2.06 -21.68
C ARG A 226 -5.39 2.20 -23.01
N GLU A 227 -4.66 2.31 -24.12
CA GLU A 227 -5.25 2.43 -25.45
C GLU A 227 -6.09 1.19 -25.82
N GLU A 228 -5.60 -0.02 -25.58
CA GLU A 228 -6.38 -1.25 -25.79
C GLU A 228 -7.64 -1.28 -24.91
N GLY A 229 -7.54 -0.89 -23.64
CA GLY A 229 -8.68 -0.84 -22.71
C GLY A 229 -9.69 0.27 -23.00
N GLU A 230 -9.26 1.39 -23.59
CA GLU A 230 -10.15 2.46 -24.06
C GLU A 230 -10.90 2.05 -25.33
N ASN A 231 -10.25 1.27 -26.22
CA ASN A 231 -10.78 0.84 -27.51
C ASN A 231 -11.32 -0.60 -27.54
N CYS A 232 -11.51 -1.23 -26.38
CA CYS A 232 -12.00 -2.61 -26.32
C CYS A 232 -13.38 -2.77 -26.99
N VAL A 233 -13.64 -3.96 -27.52
CA VAL A 233 -14.90 -4.28 -28.19
C VAL A 233 -15.95 -4.65 -27.14
N SER A 234 -17.09 -3.96 -27.11
CA SER A 234 -18.20 -4.33 -26.22
C SER A 234 -18.69 -5.75 -26.52
N MET A 235 -18.77 -6.58 -25.49
CA MET A 235 -19.37 -7.92 -25.54
C MET A 235 -20.80 -7.92 -25.01
#